data_AF-A0A945BDI8-F1
#
_entry.id   AF-A0A945BDI8-F1
#
_cell.length_a   1.000
_cell.length_b   1.000
_cell.length_c   1.000
_cell.angle_alpha   90.00
_cell.angle_beta   90.00
_cell.angle_gamma   90.00
#
_symmetry.space_group_name_H-M   'P 1'
#
loop_
_entity.id
_entity.type
_entity.pdbx_description
1 polymer ?
#
loop_
_entity_poly.entity_id
_entity_poly.type
_entity_poly.pdbx_seq_one_letter_code
_entity_poly.pdbx_strand_id
1 'polypeptide(L)'
;TKRWEEKAQGSLAQHKSPKEKVEKLIREYVRSAAEFPEIGHFYRKVSCEMSWRLEYLVTNYLQPEKDYLEQINAETLWQDPKDLMHWYYILYSSCAGIFSCAPECRMQFGINCLDEEIVEHHADILVNLLLNKNLKTS
;
A
#
# COMPACT_ATOMS: atom_id res chain seq x y z
N THR A 1 -18.60 -5.73 -15.02
CA THR A 1 -17.19 -5.53 -14.66
C THR A 1 -17.08 -4.47 -13.59
N LYS A 2 -16.14 -4.61 -12.65
CA LYS A 2 -15.84 -3.57 -11.66
C LYS A 2 -14.85 -2.58 -12.28
N ARG A 3 -15.06 -1.28 -12.08
CA ARG A 3 -14.21 -0.18 -12.61
C ARG A 3 -12.72 -0.30 -12.24
N TRP A 4 -12.39 -1.11 -11.24
CA TRP A 4 -11.05 -1.40 -10.75
C TRP A 4 -10.33 -2.48 -11.59
N GLU A 5 -11.06 -3.47 -12.12
CA GLU A 5 -10.52 -4.58 -12.93
C GLU A 5 -9.92 -4.05 -14.25
N GLU A 6 -10.66 -3.17 -14.93
CA GLU A 6 -10.29 -2.57 -16.22
C GLU A 6 -9.10 -1.59 -16.07
N LYS A 7 -9.02 -0.83 -14.98
CA LYS A 7 -7.88 0.07 -14.71
C LYS A 7 -6.58 -0.70 -14.40
N ALA A 8 -6.64 -1.73 -13.56
CA ALA A 8 -5.43 -2.45 -13.12
C ALA A 8 -4.69 -3.10 -14.29
N GLN A 9 -5.41 -3.80 -15.17
CA GLN A 9 -4.81 -4.61 -16.24
C GLN A 9 -4.09 -3.78 -17.32
N GLY A 10 -4.68 -2.64 -17.74
CA GLY A 10 -4.06 -1.77 -18.74
C GLY A 10 -2.86 -0.97 -18.23
N SER A 11 -2.80 -0.71 -16.92
CA SER A 11 -1.82 0.19 -16.29
C SER A 11 -0.45 -0.47 -16.11
N LEU A 12 -0.40 -1.73 -15.66
CA LEU A 12 0.83 -2.38 -15.18
C LEU A 12 1.62 -3.14 -16.27
N ALA A 13 1.00 -3.44 -17.41
CA ALA A 13 1.61 -4.19 -18.50
C ALA A 13 2.77 -3.45 -19.24
N GLN A 14 2.90 -2.14 -19.05
CA GLN A 14 3.91 -1.32 -19.74
C GLN A 14 5.26 -1.23 -19.00
N HIS A 15 5.33 -1.72 -17.75
CA HIS A 15 6.51 -1.61 -16.89
C HIS A 15 7.43 -2.83 -17.05
N LYS A 16 8.70 -2.58 -17.40
CA LYS A 16 9.60 -3.60 -17.96
C LYS A 16 10.32 -4.44 -16.91
N SER A 17 10.54 -3.88 -15.73
CA SER A 17 11.14 -4.54 -14.57
C SER A 17 10.14 -4.72 -13.42
N PRO A 18 10.33 -5.74 -12.56
CA PRO A 18 9.55 -5.86 -11.33
C PRO A 18 9.66 -4.64 -10.40
N LYS A 19 10.82 -3.95 -10.35
CA LYS A 19 10.98 -2.74 -9.52
C LYS A 19 10.02 -1.63 -9.93
N GLU A 20 9.90 -1.37 -11.24
CA GLU A 20 8.96 -0.36 -11.76
C GLU A 20 7.50 -0.73 -11.46
N LYS A 21 7.14 -2.03 -11.52
CA LYS A 21 5.80 -2.50 -11.15
C LYS A 21 5.49 -2.23 -9.68
N VAL A 22 6.44 -2.47 -8.78
CA VAL A 22 6.26 -2.25 -7.34
C VAL A 22 6.33 -0.76 -6.96
N GLU A 23 7.17 0.05 -7.61
CA GLU A 23 7.14 1.51 -7.47
C GLU A 23 5.76 2.05 -7.85
N LYS A 24 5.26 1.63 -9.01
CA LYS A 24 3.92 2.00 -9.47
C LYS A 24 2.84 1.59 -8.48
N LEU A 25 2.94 0.38 -7.96
CA LEU A 25 1.99 -0.13 -6.98
C LEU A 25 1.98 0.73 -5.70
N ILE A 26 3.14 1.08 -5.14
CA ILE A 26 3.26 1.99 -3.98
C ILE A 26 2.54 3.32 -4.27
N ARG A 27 2.81 3.94 -5.43
CA ARG A 27 2.17 5.20 -5.85
C ARG A 27 0.66 5.07 -6.02
N GLU A 28 0.18 3.98 -6.61
CA GLU A 28 -1.25 3.72 -6.79
C GLU A 28 -1.97 3.45 -5.44
N TYR A 29 -1.34 2.76 -4.47
CA TYR A 29 -1.88 2.62 -3.11
C TYR A 29 -1.91 3.94 -2.32
N VAL A 30 -0.83 4.71 -2.33
CA VAL A 30 -0.74 5.99 -1.60
C VAL A 30 -1.83 6.95 -2.06
N ARG A 31 -2.02 7.11 -3.38
CA ARG A 31 -3.10 7.91 -3.96
C ARG A 31 -4.48 7.39 -3.58
N SER A 32 -4.71 6.07 -3.70
CA SER A 32 -6.01 5.46 -3.37
C SER A 32 -6.36 5.61 -1.88
N ALA A 33 -5.38 5.54 -0.99
CA ALA A 33 -5.56 5.70 0.45
C ALA A 33 -5.75 7.18 0.88
N ALA A 34 -5.30 8.13 0.06
CA ALA A 34 -5.61 9.55 0.21
C ALA A 34 -6.98 9.94 -0.42
N GLU A 35 -7.40 9.27 -1.50
CA GLU A 35 -8.73 9.43 -2.10
C GLU A 35 -9.84 8.86 -1.18
N PHE A 36 -9.56 7.76 -0.48
CA PHE A 36 -10.53 7.04 0.38
C PHE A 36 -9.99 6.71 1.79
N PRO A 37 -9.61 7.72 2.61
CA PRO A 37 -9.01 7.50 3.93
C PRO A 37 -9.94 6.77 4.93
N GLU A 38 -11.26 6.84 4.72
CA GLU A 38 -12.27 6.12 5.49
C GLU A 38 -12.15 4.59 5.33
N ILE A 39 -11.62 4.09 4.21
CA ILE A 39 -11.35 2.66 4.02
C ILE A 39 -10.28 2.19 5.02
N GLY A 40 -9.20 2.95 5.19
CA GLY A 40 -8.19 2.65 6.21
C GLY A 40 -8.75 2.74 7.63
N HIS A 41 -9.65 3.70 7.87
CA HIS A 41 -10.32 3.90 9.16
C HIS A 41 -11.31 2.76 9.51
N PHE A 42 -11.98 2.19 8.51
CA PHE A 42 -12.79 0.98 8.60
C PHE A 42 -11.92 -0.28 8.78
N TYR A 43 -10.89 -0.43 7.94
CA TYR A 43 -10.00 -1.59 7.95
C TYR A 43 -9.32 -1.79 9.30
N ARG A 44 -8.74 -0.73 9.89
CA ARG A 44 -8.12 -0.76 11.23
C ARG A 44 -9.03 -1.30 12.33
N LYS A 45 -10.36 -1.19 12.18
CA LYS A 45 -11.33 -1.74 13.16
C LYS A 45 -11.67 -3.20 12.88
N VAL A 46 -11.78 -3.60 11.61
CA VAL A 46 -12.13 -4.97 11.23
C VAL A 46 -10.93 -5.91 11.27
N SER A 47 -9.71 -5.42 11.03
CA SER A 47 -8.47 -6.22 11.01
C SER A 47 -8.01 -6.72 12.38
N CYS A 48 -8.55 -6.16 13.47
CA CYS A 48 -8.10 -6.46 14.84
C CYS A 48 -8.98 -7.48 15.58
N GLU A 49 -10.14 -7.86 15.03
CA GLU A 49 -11.09 -8.77 15.68
C GLU A 49 -11.59 -9.87 14.72
N MET A 50 -11.58 -11.12 15.18
CA MET A 50 -12.10 -12.24 14.40
C MET A 50 -13.61 -12.10 14.20
N SER A 51 -14.04 -11.96 12.95
CA SER A 51 -15.44 -11.74 12.60
C SER A 51 -15.73 -12.12 11.15
N TRP A 52 -17.01 -12.37 10.83
CA TRP A 52 -17.47 -12.61 9.46
C TRP A 52 -17.10 -11.48 8.48
N ARG A 53 -16.88 -10.25 8.98
CA ARG A 53 -16.43 -9.13 8.16
C ARG A 53 -14.95 -9.28 7.76
N LEU A 54 -14.11 -9.74 8.69
CA LEU A 54 -12.71 -10.05 8.40
C LEU A 54 -12.61 -11.24 7.46
N GLU A 55 -13.36 -12.31 7.70
CA GLU A 55 -13.47 -13.47 6.80
C GLU A 55 -13.89 -13.05 5.38
N TYR A 56 -14.95 -12.25 5.26
CA TYR A 56 -15.42 -11.75 3.97
C TYR A 56 -14.37 -10.90 3.24
N LEU A 57 -13.70 -9.97 3.94
CA LEU A 57 -12.61 -9.18 3.36
C LEU A 57 -11.46 -10.09 2.90
N VAL A 58 -11.01 -11.00 3.74
CA VAL A 58 -9.91 -11.94 3.46
C VAL A 58 -10.20 -12.74 2.19
N THR A 59 -11.36 -13.38 2.09
CA THR A 59 -11.72 -14.23 0.96
C THR A 59 -11.98 -13.47 -0.34
N ASN A 60 -12.54 -12.25 -0.28
CA ASN A 60 -13.01 -11.55 -1.49
C ASN A 60 -12.04 -10.48 -2.02
N TYR A 61 -11.07 -10.03 -1.22
CA TYR A 61 -10.18 -8.92 -1.55
C TYR A 61 -8.73 -9.19 -1.16
N LEU A 62 -8.46 -9.56 0.09
CA LEU A 62 -7.08 -9.60 0.61
C LEU A 62 -6.26 -10.81 0.12
N GLN A 63 -6.90 -11.97 -0.08
CA GLN A 63 -6.22 -13.15 -0.66
C GLN A 63 -5.79 -12.90 -2.12
N PRO A 64 -6.66 -12.45 -3.04
CA PRO A 64 -6.24 -12.03 -4.39
C PRO A 64 -5.11 -10.98 -4.41
N GLU A 65 -5.12 -10.06 -3.45
CA GLU A 65 -4.10 -9.02 -3.30
C GLU A 65 -2.73 -9.59 -2.85
N LYS A 66 -2.73 -10.51 -1.88
CA LYS A 66 -1.54 -11.29 -1.46
C LYS A 66 -0.98 -12.13 -2.61
N ASP A 67 -1.85 -12.82 -3.35
CA ASP A 67 -1.47 -13.71 -4.45
C ASP A 67 -0.92 -12.93 -5.65
N TYR A 68 -1.44 -11.72 -5.92
CA TYR A 68 -0.87 -10.79 -6.88
C TYR A 68 0.51 -10.28 -6.43
N LEU A 69 0.67 -9.97 -5.14
CA LEU A 69 1.96 -9.53 -4.60
C LEU A 69 3.03 -10.62 -4.69
N GLU A 70 2.69 -11.89 -4.46
CA GLU A 70 3.60 -13.02 -4.72
C GLU A 70 4.02 -13.11 -6.21
N GLN A 71 3.10 -12.87 -7.15
CA GLN A 71 3.39 -12.88 -8.59
C GLN A 71 4.29 -11.73 -9.06
N ILE A 72 4.31 -10.59 -8.35
CA ILE A 72 5.22 -9.48 -8.67
C ILE A 72 6.50 -9.46 -7.82
N ASN A 73 6.71 -10.44 -6.93
CA ASN A 73 7.98 -10.54 -6.20
C ASN A 73 9.12 -10.64 -7.22
N ALA A 74 10.03 -9.68 -7.15
CA ALA A 74 11.08 -9.46 -8.12
C ALA A 74 12.22 -10.50 -8.12
N GLU A 75 11.99 -11.68 -7.53
CA GLU A 75 13.00 -12.60 -6.96
C GLU A 75 13.93 -11.94 -5.91
N THR A 76 13.77 -10.64 -5.61
CA THR A 76 14.76 -9.83 -4.88
C THR A 76 14.21 -8.94 -3.76
N LEU A 77 12.89 -8.79 -3.60
CA LEU A 77 12.30 -7.96 -2.54
C LEU A 77 12.20 -8.73 -1.22
N TRP A 78 11.65 -9.94 -1.26
CA TRP A 78 11.59 -10.88 -0.13
C TRP A 78 11.98 -12.30 -0.56
N GLN A 79 12.39 -13.15 0.38
CA GLN A 79 12.93 -14.49 0.10
C GLN A 79 12.16 -15.63 0.80
N ASP A 80 11.71 -15.42 2.05
CA ASP A 80 10.86 -16.35 2.80
C ASP A 80 9.36 -15.95 2.69
N PRO A 81 8.40 -16.90 2.67
CA PRO A 81 6.96 -16.58 2.78
C PRO A 81 6.56 -15.77 4.04
N LYS A 82 7.37 -15.75 5.10
CA LYS A 82 7.21 -14.87 6.26
C LYS A 82 7.67 -13.43 5.97
N ASP A 83 8.71 -13.27 5.17
CA ASP A 83 9.16 -11.94 4.73
C ASP A 83 8.04 -11.23 3.95
N LEU A 84 7.27 -11.97 3.13
CA LEU A 84 6.05 -11.45 2.47
C LEU A 84 5.06 -10.88 3.48
N MET A 85 4.77 -11.60 4.57
CA MET A 85 3.84 -11.12 5.61
C MET A 85 4.35 -9.80 6.22
N HIS A 86 5.64 -9.70 6.53
CA HIS A 86 6.24 -8.46 7.02
C HIS A 86 6.19 -7.35 5.98
N TRP A 87 6.58 -7.63 4.73
CA TRP A 87 6.62 -6.67 3.63
C TRP A 87 5.22 -6.14 3.27
N TYR A 88 4.21 -7.02 3.28
CA TYR A 88 2.79 -6.67 3.20
C TYR A 88 2.44 -5.66 4.29
N TYR A 89 2.53 -6.06 5.57
CA TYR A 89 2.09 -5.19 6.66
C TYR A 89 2.86 -3.87 6.71
N ILE A 90 4.12 -3.83 6.28
CA ILE A 90 4.87 -2.59 6.07
C ILE A 90 4.27 -1.76 4.92
N LEU A 91 3.99 -2.35 3.76
CA LEU A 91 3.44 -1.66 2.57
C LEU A 91 2.13 -0.94 2.90
N TYR A 92 1.01 -1.64 3.15
CA TYR A 92 -0.28 -0.93 3.33
C TYR A 92 -0.35 -0.10 4.63
N SER A 93 0.36 -0.47 5.71
CA SER A 93 0.38 0.39 6.91
C SER A 93 1.13 1.70 6.68
N SER A 94 2.20 1.69 5.88
CA SER A 94 2.92 2.92 5.52
C SER A 94 2.17 3.72 4.45
N CYS A 95 1.60 3.07 3.43
CA CYS A 95 0.82 3.73 2.39
C CYS A 95 -0.44 4.42 2.93
N ALA A 96 -1.23 3.76 3.79
CA ALA A 96 -2.49 4.30 4.31
C ALA A 96 -2.37 4.97 5.69
N GLY A 97 -1.19 4.91 6.33
CA GLY A 97 -0.98 5.27 7.73
C GLY A 97 -1.42 6.70 8.06
N ILE A 98 -0.83 7.68 7.38
CA ILE A 98 -1.07 9.11 7.66
C ILE A 98 -2.47 9.59 7.23
N PHE A 99 -3.01 9.07 6.13
CA PHE A 99 -4.33 9.48 5.63
C PHE A 99 -5.46 8.93 6.51
N SER A 100 -5.35 7.66 6.94
CA SER A 100 -6.28 7.08 7.91
C SER A 100 -6.19 7.69 9.31
N CYS A 101 -5.19 8.54 9.57
CA CYS A 101 -5.03 9.34 10.79
C CYS A 101 -5.10 10.86 10.53
N ALA A 102 -5.62 11.33 9.39
CA ALA A 102 -5.54 12.74 8.96
C ALA A 102 -5.92 13.81 10.03
N PRO A 103 -6.94 13.61 10.90
CA PRO A 103 -7.23 14.55 11.98
C PRO A 103 -6.12 14.64 13.04
N GLU A 104 -5.49 13.51 13.39
CA GLU A 104 -4.37 13.44 14.34
C GLU A 104 -3.10 14.04 13.72
N CYS A 105 -2.81 13.70 12.47
CA CYS A 105 -1.68 14.28 11.73
C CYS A 105 -1.76 15.81 11.68
N ARG A 106 -2.96 16.36 11.41
CA ARG A 106 -3.22 17.80 11.43
C ARG A 106 -3.06 18.41 12.84
N MET A 107 -3.51 17.73 13.89
CA MET A 107 -3.36 18.21 15.27
C MET A 107 -1.92 18.16 15.78
N GLN A 108 -1.14 17.15 15.39
CA GLN A 108 0.22 16.94 15.87
C GLN A 108 1.27 17.75 15.09
N PHE A 109 1.09 17.91 13.77
CA PHE A 109 2.10 18.51 12.88
C PHE A 109 1.63 19.80 12.19
N GLY A 110 0.34 20.15 12.26
CA GLY A 110 -0.24 21.29 11.54
C GLY A 110 -0.45 21.06 10.04
N ILE A 111 -0.02 19.92 9.51
CA ILE A 111 -0.03 19.57 8.08
C ILE A 111 -1.37 18.91 7.71
N ASN A 112 -1.92 19.21 6.53
CA ASN A 112 -2.97 18.39 5.94
C ASN A 112 -2.33 17.29 5.08
N CYS A 113 -2.28 16.06 5.57
CA CYS A 113 -1.73 14.94 4.80
C CYS A 113 -2.52 14.60 3.52
N LEU A 114 -3.73 15.15 3.34
CA LEU A 114 -4.56 14.97 2.15
C LEU A 114 -4.31 16.02 1.04
N ASP A 115 -3.38 16.96 1.23
CA ASP A 115 -2.96 17.88 0.16
C ASP A 115 -2.09 17.12 -0.88
N GLU A 116 -2.33 17.34 -2.17
CA GLU A 116 -1.72 16.57 -3.28
C GLU A 116 -0.18 16.51 -3.22
N GLU A 117 0.47 17.62 -2.86
CA GLU A 117 1.92 17.70 -2.64
C GLU A 117 2.41 16.71 -1.57
N ILE A 118 1.67 16.57 -0.46
CA ILE A 118 2.01 15.66 0.64
C ILE A 118 1.76 14.20 0.24
N VAL A 119 0.69 13.93 -0.53
CA VAL A 119 0.37 12.60 -1.05
C VAL A 119 1.47 12.10 -1.98
N GLU A 120 1.91 12.92 -2.94
CA GLU A 120 2.98 12.56 -3.88
C GLU A 120 4.35 12.47 -3.18
N HIS A 121 4.67 13.40 -2.28
CA HIS A 121 5.92 13.36 -1.53
C HIS A 121 6.01 12.12 -0.61
N HIS A 122 4.89 11.73 0.02
CA HIS A 122 4.81 10.47 0.78
C HIS A 122 5.03 9.24 -0.11
N ALA A 123 4.49 9.25 -1.34
CA ALA A 123 4.74 8.18 -2.30
C ALA A 123 6.24 8.09 -2.67
N ASP A 124 6.91 9.22 -2.92
CA ASP A 124 8.35 9.26 -3.17
C ASP A 124 9.17 8.75 -1.97
N ILE A 125 8.79 9.11 -0.74
CA ILE A 125 9.42 8.60 0.48
C ILE A 125 9.32 7.07 0.55
N LEU A 126 8.12 6.50 0.34
CA LEU A 126 7.92 5.05 0.42
C LEU A 126 8.61 4.29 -0.72
N VAL A 127 8.60 4.81 -1.95
CA VAL A 127 9.35 4.24 -3.07
C VAL A 127 10.84 4.18 -2.76
N ASN A 128 11.40 5.23 -2.15
CA ASN A 128 12.79 5.23 -1.73
C ASN A 128 13.07 4.26 -0.58
N LEU A 129 12.27 4.29 0.50
CA LEU A 129 12.47 3.44 1.68
C LEU A 129 12.32 1.94 1.37
N LEU A 130 11.35 1.55 0.54
CA LEU A 130 11.01 0.15 0.29
C LEU A 130 11.82 -0.48 -0.86
N LEU A 131 12.30 0.32 -1.84
CA LEU A 131 12.92 -0.19 -3.06
C LEU A 131 14.40 0.20 -3.25
N ASN A 132 14.97 1.06 -2.41
CA ASN A 132 16.39 1.37 -2.41
C ASN A 132 17.05 0.82 -1.13
N LYS A 133 17.70 -0.36 -1.23
CA LYS A 133 18.46 -1.03 -0.14
C LYS A 133 19.71 -0.26 0.35
N ASN A 134 19.79 1.05 0.11
CA ASN A 134 20.91 1.93 0.40
C ASN A 134 20.52 3.04 1.41
N LEU A 135 19.96 2.66 2.56
CA LEU A 135 20.26 3.41 3.78
C LEU A 135 21.76 3.22 4.06
N LYS A 136 22.59 4.12 3.53
CA LYS A 136 24.02 4.14 3.83
C LYS A 136 24.20 4.40 5.32
N THR A 137 24.57 3.38 6.08
CA THR A 137 25.19 3.57 7.38
C THR A 137 26.44 4.43 7.18
N SER A 138 26.39 5.65 7.71
CA SER A 138 27.51 6.60 7.74
C SER A 138 28.22 6.49 9.09
#